data_AF-A0A9D9S677-F1
#
_entry.id   AF-A0A9D9S677-F1
#
_cell.length_a   1.000
_cell.length_b   1.000
_cell.length_c   1.000
_cell.angle_alpha   90.00
_cell.angle_beta   90.00
_cell.angle_gamma   90.00
#
_symmetry.space_group_name_H-M   'P 1'
#
loop_
_entity.id
_entity.type
_entity.pdbx_description
1 polymer ?
#
loop_
_entity_poly.entity_id
_entity_poly.type
_entity_poly.pdbx_seq_one_letter_code
_entity_poly.pdbx_strand_id
1 'polypeptide(L)'
;MKKSELMTPADIHAFGVEIVYKQLQEAEWIIESADVFADPLTEPQIVAHKDGEIGFFVIRTAMYPDRGRIKGEEVFQTLVRHANAHGAGCYFASVSIANSEGKTEEEMSVPVKGVAYHIAFDGLVKMALPETSAE
;
A
#
# COMPACT_ATOMS: atom_id res chain seq x y z
N MET A 1 -31.40 14.01 -7.72
CA MET A 1 -29.95 13.78 -7.88
C MET A 1 -29.46 13.09 -6.62
N LYS A 2 -28.97 11.84 -6.69
CA LYS A 2 -28.28 11.24 -5.55
C LYS A 2 -26.98 12.03 -5.37
N LYS A 3 -26.78 12.61 -4.19
CA LYS A 3 -25.52 13.28 -3.86
C LYS A 3 -24.47 12.18 -3.73
N SER A 4 -23.49 12.16 -4.63
CA SER A 4 -22.42 11.18 -4.60
C SER A 4 -21.64 11.33 -3.29
N GLU A 5 -21.39 10.23 -2.60
CA GLU A 5 -20.64 10.21 -1.35
C GLU A 5 -19.14 10.13 -1.65
N LEU A 6 -18.32 10.87 -0.90
CA LEU A 6 -16.87 10.85 -1.06
C LEU A 6 -16.25 9.78 -0.15
N MET A 7 -15.18 9.15 -0.60
CA MET A 7 -14.33 8.30 0.22
C MET A 7 -13.56 9.15 1.22
N THR A 8 -13.49 8.66 2.45
CA THR A 8 -12.60 9.20 3.47
C THR A 8 -11.15 8.77 3.20
N PRO A 9 -10.14 9.39 3.85
CA PRO A 9 -8.76 8.91 3.76
C PRO A 9 -8.61 7.43 4.17
N ALA A 10 -9.39 6.96 5.15
CA ALA A 10 -9.40 5.56 5.56
C ALA A 10 -9.99 4.65 4.46
N ASP A 11 -11.08 5.08 3.82
CA ASP A 11 -11.65 4.35 2.67
C ASP A 11 -10.64 4.25 1.52
N ILE A 12 -9.92 5.33 1.21
CA ILE A 12 -8.89 5.36 0.16
C ILE A 12 -7.73 4.41 0.50
N HIS A 13 -7.29 4.44 1.76
CA HIS A 13 -6.23 3.54 2.22
C HIS A 13 -6.66 2.08 2.12
N ALA A 14 -7.82 1.73 2.68
CA ALA A 14 -8.38 0.38 2.64
C ALA A 14 -8.53 -0.14 1.21
N PHE A 15 -9.01 0.71 0.29
CA PHE A 15 -9.12 0.35 -1.12
C PHE A 15 -7.76 0.00 -1.75
N GLY A 16 -6.70 0.74 -1.45
CA GLY A 16 -5.36 0.38 -1.91
C GLY A 16 -4.81 -0.90 -1.28
N VAL A 17 -5.15 -1.18 -0.01
CA VAL A 17 -4.80 -2.46 0.63
C VAL A 17 -5.49 -3.62 -0.09
N GLU A 18 -6.78 -3.49 -0.42
CA GLU A 18 -7.53 -4.49 -1.18
C GLU A 18 -6.95 -4.73 -2.58
N ILE A 19 -6.49 -3.68 -3.26
CA ILE A 19 -5.82 -3.79 -4.56
C ILE A 19 -4.57 -4.65 -4.42
N VAL A 20 -3.68 -4.30 -3.48
CA VAL A 20 -2.41 -5.02 -3.29
C VAL A 20 -2.67 -6.44 -2.81
N TYR A 21 -3.66 -6.67 -1.95
CA TYR A 21 -4.09 -8.00 -1.52
C TYR A 21 -4.38 -8.91 -2.73
N LYS A 22 -5.19 -8.44 -3.69
CA LYS A 22 -5.51 -9.20 -4.90
C LYS A 22 -4.28 -9.45 -5.77
N GLN A 23 -3.42 -8.43 -5.93
CA GLN A 23 -2.16 -8.56 -6.67
C GLN A 23 -1.21 -9.60 -6.05
N LEU A 24 -1.15 -9.65 -4.72
CA LEU A 24 -0.37 -10.65 -3.99
C LEU A 24 -0.93 -12.07 -4.21
N GLN A 25 -2.25 -12.24 -4.18
CA GLN A 25 -2.88 -13.53 -4.48
C GLN A 25 -2.63 -13.98 -5.92
N GLU A 26 -2.74 -13.08 -6.90
CA GLU A 26 -2.40 -13.35 -8.30
C GLU A 26 -0.93 -13.73 -8.48
N ALA A 27 -0.06 -13.14 -7.66
CA ALA A 27 1.36 -13.50 -7.57
C ALA A 27 1.62 -14.71 -6.64
N GLU A 28 0.59 -15.47 -6.27
CA GLU A 28 0.66 -16.71 -5.48
C GLU A 28 1.22 -16.56 -4.05
N TRP A 29 1.17 -15.35 -3.48
CA TRP A 29 1.40 -15.18 -2.05
C TRP A 29 0.21 -15.69 -1.26
N ILE A 30 0.50 -16.44 -0.20
CA ILE A 30 -0.51 -16.93 0.74
C ILE A 30 -0.62 -15.91 1.87
N ILE A 31 -1.74 -15.17 1.89
CA ILE A 31 -1.98 -14.13 2.89
C ILE A 31 -2.24 -14.75 4.26
N GLU A 32 -1.45 -14.35 5.25
CA GLU A 32 -1.60 -14.75 6.65
C GLU A 32 -2.48 -13.76 7.41
N SER A 33 -2.28 -12.46 7.17
CA SER A 33 -3.09 -11.40 7.76
C SER A 33 -3.20 -10.20 6.82
N ALA A 34 -4.32 -9.48 6.94
CA ALA A 34 -4.55 -8.19 6.28
C ALA A 34 -5.33 -7.30 7.24
N ASP A 35 -4.75 -6.16 7.60
CA ASP A 35 -5.36 -5.19 8.50
C ASP A 35 -5.24 -3.78 7.91
N VAL A 36 -6.38 -3.25 7.46
CA VAL A 36 -6.49 -1.90 6.89
C VAL A 36 -6.40 -0.80 7.94
N PHE A 37 -6.45 -1.16 9.23
CA PHE A 37 -6.34 -0.24 10.38
C PHE A 37 -4.97 -0.32 11.07
N ALA A 38 -4.07 -1.19 10.61
CA ALA A 38 -2.71 -1.29 11.11
C ALA A 38 -2.02 0.07 11.07
N ASP A 39 -1.26 0.41 12.13
CA ASP A 39 -0.55 1.69 12.20
C ASP A 39 0.43 1.80 11.03
N PRO A 40 0.22 2.71 10.08
CA PRO A 40 1.07 2.81 8.91
C PRO A 40 2.53 3.09 9.29
N LEU A 41 2.81 3.72 10.43
CA LEU A 41 4.16 4.13 10.78
C LEU A 41 5.03 2.98 11.32
N THR A 42 4.40 1.91 11.80
CA THR A 42 5.08 0.87 12.58
C THR A 42 4.74 -0.55 12.16
N GLU A 43 3.58 -0.75 11.53
CA GLU A 43 3.02 -2.07 11.20
C GLU A 43 2.84 -2.28 9.69
N PRO A 44 3.05 -3.50 9.17
CA PRO A 44 2.63 -3.87 7.83
C PRO A 44 1.10 -3.91 7.73
N GLN A 45 0.57 -3.63 6.55
CA GLN A 45 -0.88 -3.76 6.30
C GLN A 45 -1.24 -5.20 5.91
N ILE A 46 -0.31 -5.94 5.30
CA ILE A 46 -0.48 -7.34 4.92
C ILE A 46 0.76 -8.12 5.32
N VAL A 47 0.57 -9.31 5.89
CA VAL A 47 1.61 -10.32 6.06
C VAL A 47 1.24 -11.52 5.20
N ALA A 48 2.18 -12.01 4.39
CA ALA A 48 1.97 -13.17 3.54
C ALA A 48 3.25 -13.99 3.42
N HIS A 49 3.13 -15.23 2.97
CA HIS A 49 4.28 -16.07 2.69
C HIS A 49 4.25 -16.65 1.28
N LYS A 50 5.43 -16.85 0.71
CA LYS A 50 5.64 -17.52 -0.58
C LYS A 50 7.01 -18.18 -0.60
N ASP A 51 7.08 -19.44 -1.04
CA ASP A 51 8.35 -20.16 -1.24
C ASP A 51 9.31 -20.15 -0.04
N GLY A 52 8.77 -20.19 1.19
CA GLY A 52 9.54 -20.15 2.44
C GLY A 52 9.97 -18.76 2.89
N GLU A 53 9.63 -17.70 2.15
CA GLU A 53 9.79 -16.29 2.55
C GLU A 53 8.52 -15.77 3.22
N ILE A 54 8.68 -15.03 4.31
CA ILE A 54 7.62 -14.20 4.90
C ILE A 54 7.81 -12.77 4.39
N GLY A 55 6.73 -12.16 3.89
CA GLY A 55 6.69 -10.80 3.38
C GLY A 55 5.80 -9.92 4.25
N PHE A 56 6.35 -8.79 4.69
CA PHE A 56 5.64 -7.70 5.35
C PHE A 56 5.38 -6.62 4.30
N PHE A 57 4.12 -6.39 3.95
CA PHE A 57 3.74 -5.46 2.89
C PHE A 57 3.19 -4.16 3.49
N VAL A 58 3.93 -3.08 3.26
CA VAL A 58 3.60 -1.71 3.62
C VAL A 58 2.97 -1.03 2.43
N ILE A 59 1.76 -0.51 2.61
CA ILE A 59 0.93 -0.01 1.51
C ILE A 59 0.61 1.46 1.75
N ARG A 60 0.80 2.30 0.72
CA ARG A 60 0.34 3.69 0.74
C ARG A 60 -0.47 3.98 -0.49
N THR A 61 -1.56 4.71 -0.29
CA THR A 61 -2.52 5.02 -1.34
C THR A 61 -2.76 6.52 -1.36
N ALA A 62 -2.84 7.09 -2.56
CA ALA A 62 -3.24 8.48 -2.76
C ALA A 62 -4.12 8.60 -4.01
N MET A 63 -4.88 9.70 -4.08
CA MET A 63 -5.61 10.08 -5.29
C MET A 63 -4.67 10.67 -6.32
N TYR A 64 -4.93 10.44 -7.61
CA TYR A 64 -4.28 11.16 -8.70
C TYR A 64 -4.38 12.69 -8.47
N PRO A 65 -3.34 13.47 -8.79
CA PRO A 65 -2.06 13.07 -9.40
C PRO A 65 -1.02 12.53 -8.42
N ASP A 66 -1.34 12.48 -7.13
CA ASP A 66 -0.43 11.99 -6.11
C ASP A 66 -0.32 10.46 -6.13
N ARG A 67 0.73 9.98 -5.46
CA ARG A 67 0.97 8.55 -5.21
C ARG A 67 1.25 8.33 -3.73
N GLY A 68 0.93 7.14 -3.23
CA GLY A 68 1.28 6.75 -1.88
C GLY A 68 2.80 6.81 -1.64
N ARG A 69 3.22 7.44 -0.55
CA ARG A 69 4.65 7.58 -0.19
C ARG A 69 4.85 7.33 1.29
N ILE A 70 5.97 6.73 1.64
CA ILE A 70 6.48 6.75 3.02
C ILE A 70 7.04 8.14 3.29
N LYS A 71 6.64 8.76 4.40
CA LYS A 71 7.11 10.08 4.80
C LYS A 71 8.05 9.94 5.99
N GLY A 72 9.32 10.28 5.78
CA GLY A 72 10.35 10.27 6.81
C GLY A 72 11.19 8.99 6.81
N GLU A 73 12.50 9.17 6.96
CA GLU A 73 13.48 8.10 7.05
C GLU A 73 13.23 7.19 8.26
N GLU A 74 12.84 7.76 9.39
CA GLU A 74 12.57 7.00 10.62
C GLU A 74 11.46 5.96 10.44
N VAL A 75 10.39 6.31 9.72
CA VAL A 75 9.28 5.38 9.42
C VAL A 75 9.77 4.24 8.53
N PHE A 76 10.52 4.56 7.48
CA PHE A 76 11.13 3.55 6.61
C PHE A 76 11.99 2.58 7.42
N GLN A 77 12.91 3.10 8.23
CA GLN A 77 13.80 2.25 9.02
C GLN A 77 13.06 1.44 10.08
N THR A 78 12.02 1.99 10.69
CA THR A 78 11.19 1.29 11.69
C THR A 78 10.52 0.08 11.07
N LEU A 79 9.88 0.25 9.92
CA LEU A 79 9.20 -0.84 9.20
C LEU A 79 10.18 -1.94 8.75
N VAL A 80 11.35 -1.54 8.22
CA VAL A 80 12.39 -2.51 7.81
C VAL A 80 12.95 -3.26 9.02
N ARG A 81 13.23 -2.56 10.14
CA ARG A 81 13.68 -3.20 11.38
C ARG A 81 12.63 -4.16 11.94
N HIS A 82 11.36 -3.78 11.89
CA HIS A 82 10.24 -4.64 12.31
C HIS A 82 10.26 -5.95 11.50
N ALA A 83 10.24 -5.86 10.16
CA ALA A 83 10.24 -7.04 9.31
C ALA A 83 11.48 -7.93 9.56
N ASN A 84 12.68 -7.33 9.63
CA ASN A 84 13.92 -8.05 9.90
C ASN A 84 13.90 -8.78 11.25
N ALA A 85 13.35 -8.18 12.30
CA ALA A 85 13.23 -8.79 13.62
C ALA A 85 12.35 -10.06 13.61
N HIS A 86 11.47 -10.19 12.62
CA HIS A 86 10.60 -11.36 12.41
C HIS A 86 11.12 -12.30 11.31
N GLY A 87 12.31 -12.07 10.77
CA GLY A 87 12.85 -12.85 9.65
C GLY A 87 12.07 -12.66 8.35
N ALA A 88 11.32 -11.56 8.21
CA ALA A 88 10.52 -11.24 7.04
C ALA A 88 11.21 -10.22 6.13
N GLY A 89 10.92 -10.29 4.82
CA GLY A 89 11.23 -9.23 3.88
C GLY A 89 10.25 -8.06 4.02
N CYS A 90 10.74 -6.82 3.99
CA CYS A 90 9.89 -5.64 3.98
C CYS A 90 9.64 -5.17 2.54
N TYR A 91 8.37 -5.10 2.13
CA TYR A 91 7.95 -4.74 0.77
C TYR A 91 7.07 -3.51 0.80
N PHE A 92 7.31 -2.54 -0.09
CA PHE A 92 6.52 -1.33 -0.22
C PHE A 92 5.71 -1.32 -1.50
N ALA A 93 4.42 -0.99 -1.37
CA ALA A 93 3.50 -0.77 -2.47
C ALA A 93 3.05 0.71 -2.49
N SER A 94 3.43 1.43 -3.55
CA SER A 94 2.90 2.75 -3.85
C SER A 94 1.70 2.62 -4.78
N VAL A 95 0.52 2.99 -4.29
CA VAL A 95 -0.72 2.93 -5.04
C VAL A 95 -1.21 4.35 -5.31
N SER A 96 -1.61 4.61 -6.56
CA SER A 96 -2.36 5.78 -6.95
C SER A 96 -3.66 5.35 -7.61
N ILE A 97 -4.76 5.98 -7.22
CA ILE A 97 -6.09 5.71 -7.75
C ILE A 97 -6.65 6.98 -8.38
N ALA A 98 -7.28 6.84 -9.54
CA ALA A 98 -7.90 7.94 -10.28
C ALA A 98 -9.35 7.58 -10.57
N ASN A 99 -10.28 8.50 -10.31
CA ASN A 99 -11.69 8.29 -10.57
C ASN A 99 -11.91 8.11 -12.09
N SER A 100 -12.44 6.95 -12.49
CA SER A 100 -12.61 6.59 -13.91
C SER A 100 -13.71 7.38 -14.63
N GLU A 101 -14.61 8.04 -13.90
CA GLU A 101 -15.64 8.89 -14.49
C GLU A 101 -15.12 10.31 -14.80
N GLY A 102 -13.97 10.69 -14.24
CA GLY A 102 -13.37 12.00 -14.43
C GLY A 102 -12.79 12.17 -15.83
N LYS A 103 -13.05 13.31 -16.46
CA LYS A 103 -12.55 13.68 -17.79
C LYS A 103 -11.42 14.71 -17.73
N THR A 104 -11.29 15.40 -16.59
CA THR A 104 -10.18 16.31 -16.30
C THR A 104 -9.33 15.78 -15.15
N GLU A 105 -8.13 16.31 -14.98
CA GLU A 105 -7.25 15.97 -13.85
C GLU A 105 -7.92 16.26 -12.51
N GLU A 106 -8.62 17.38 -12.39
CA GLU A 106 -9.37 17.71 -11.18
C GLU A 106 -10.47 16.69 -10.91
N GLU A 107 -11.24 16.29 -11.92
CA GLU A 107 -12.31 15.29 -11.76
C GLU A 107 -11.75 13.90 -11.39
N MET A 108 -10.63 13.50 -12.00
CA MET A 108 -9.93 12.25 -11.68
C MET A 108 -9.40 12.20 -10.24
N SER A 109 -9.13 13.37 -9.64
CA SER A 109 -8.68 13.49 -8.25
C SER A 109 -9.81 13.34 -7.21
N VAL A 110 -11.08 13.32 -7.63
CA VAL A 110 -12.23 13.29 -6.72
C VAL A 110 -12.58 11.86 -6.31
N PRO A 111 -12.46 11.49 -5.03
CA PRO A 111 -12.66 10.12 -4.59
C PRO A 111 -14.14 9.82 -4.34
N VAL A 112 -14.91 9.53 -5.39
CA VAL A 112 -16.33 9.18 -5.29
C VAL A 112 -16.54 7.69 -4.92
N LYS A 113 -17.47 7.39 -4.00
CA LYS A 113 -17.85 6.01 -3.67
C LYS A 113 -18.71 5.39 -4.77
N GLY A 114 -18.51 4.09 -5.01
CA GLY A 114 -19.36 3.28 -5.89
C GLY A 114 -19.06 3.41 -7.38
N VAL A 115 -17.99 4.11 -7.75
CA VAL A 115 -17.49 4.19 -9.13
C VAL A 115 -16.24 3.34 -9.31
N ALA A 116 -15.89 3.03 -10.55
CA ALA A 116 -14.63 2.36 -10.86
C ALA A 116 -13.46 3.35 -10.78
N TYR A 117 -12.25 2.82 -10.55
CA TYR A 117 -11.01 3.59 -10.50
C TYR A 117 -9.98 3.02 -11.46
N HIS A 118 -9.23 3.90 -12.11
CA HIS A 118 -7.95 3.53 -12.71
C HIS A 118 -6.91 3.41 -11.62
N ILE A 119 -6.11 2.35 -11.69
CA ILE A 119 -5.09 2.04 -10.68
C ILE A 119 -3.72 2.17 -11.35
N ALA A 120 -2.85 2.97 -10.75
CA ALA A 120 -1.43 2.98 -11.04
C ALA A 120 -0.69 2.37 -9.85
N PHE A 121 -0.11 1.19 -10.09
CA PHE A 121 0.69 0.42 -9.15
C PHE A 121 1.98 0.01 -9.85
N ASP A 122 3.13 0.49 -9.36
CA ASP A 122 4.44 0.25 -9.99
C ASP A 122 5.07 -1.08 -9.58
N GLY A 123 4.31 -1.94 -8.88
CA GLY A 123 4.81 -3.18 -8.29
C GLY A 123 5.36 -2.99 -6.87
N LEU A 124 6.01 -4.04 -6.39
CA LEU A 124 6.54 -4.11 -5.03
C LEU A 124 8.01 -3.71 -5.01
N VAL A 125 8.38 -2.78 -4.13
CA VAL A 125 9.76 -2.40 -3.88
C VAL A 125 10.23 -3.08 -2.60
N LYS A 126 11.23 -3.96 -2.68
CA LYS A 126 11.86 -4.53 -1.48
C LYS A 126 12.67 -3.45 -0.78
N MET A 127 12.32 -3.17 0.47
CA MET A 127 12.99 -2.20 1.33
C MET A 127 14.06 -2.91 2.15
N ALA A 128 15.25 -2.33 2.21
CA ALA A 128 16.36 -2.83 3.01
C ALA A 128 17.15 -1.66 3.57
N LEU A 129 17.73 -1.85 4.76
CA LEU A 129 18.75 -0.95 5.28
C LEU A 129 20.08 -1.28 4.61
N PRO A 130 20.95 -0.29 4.38
CA PRO A 130 22.31 -0.58 3.95
C PRO A 130 22.99 -1.49 4.99
N GLU A 131 23.73 -2.50 4.52
CA GLU A 131 24.58 -3.30 5.40
C GLU A 131 25.61 -2.36 6.02
N THR A 132 25.46 -2.06 7.31
CA THR A 132 26.52 -1.39 8.05
C THR A 132 27.67 -2.39 8.16
N SER A 133 28.66 -2.28 7.28
CA SER A 133 29.95 -2.92 7.49
C SER A 133 30.49 -2.38 8.80
N ALA A 134 30.44 -3.18 9.85
CA ALA A 134 31.12 -2.89 11.10
C ALA A 134 32.63 -2.97 10.81
N GLU A 135 33.27 -1.80 10.71
CA GLU A 135 34.73 -1.69 10.86
C GLU A 135 35.16 -1.94 12.31
#